data_AF-A0A6A7B5L5-F1
#
_entry.id   AF-A0A6A7B5L5-F1
#
_cell.length_a   1.000
_cell.length_b   1.000
_cell.length_c   1.000
_cell.angle_alpha   90.00
_cell.angle_beta   90.00
_cell.angle_gamma   90.00
#
_symmetry.space_group_name_H-M   'P 1'
#
loop_
_entity.id
_entity.type
_entity.pdbx_description
1 polymer ?
#
loop_
_entity_poly.entity_id
_entity_poly.type
_entity_poly.pdbx_seq_one_letter_code
_entity_poly.pdbx_strand_id
1 'polypeptide(L)' 'SDGEIFRKIRLYHRVNDQEAQKRWWSRLEKSKPKDLRQLLRRPSIAAGFDALIDMPGLWAKLQLGALHRLLVLKCDEV' A
#
# COMPACT_ATOMS: atom_id res chain seq x y z
N SER A 1 4.76 11.26 -2.90
CA SER A 1 4.21 10.34 -3.93
C SER A 1 3.15 9.41 -3.38
N ASP A 2 2.33 8.83 -4.25
CA ASP A 2 1.30 7.83 -3.88
C ASP A 2 1.85 6.65 -3.06
N GLY A 3 3.05 6.15 -3.40
CA GLY A 3 3.74 5.10 -2.65
C GLY A 3 4.09 5.49 -1.21
N GLU A 4 4.41 6.76 -0.95
CA GLU A 4 4.69 7.21 0.42
C GLU A 4 3.43 7.27 1.27
N ILE A 5 2.29 7.67 0.68
CA ILE A 5 0.98 7.64 1.36
C ILE A 5 0.66 6.19 1.76
N PHE A 6 0.84 5.24 0.84
CA PHE A 6 0.66 3.81 1.12
C PHE A 6 1.56 3.32 2.26
N ARG A 7 2.85 3.63 2.19
CA ARG A 7 3.83 3.24 3.20
C ARG A 7 3.42 3.75 4.58
N LYS A 8 3.01 5.02 4.67
CA LYS A 8 2.52 5.62 5.92
C LYS A 8 1.27 4.89 6.43
N ILE A 9 0.28 4.61 5.57
CA ILE A 9 -0.93 3.85 5.94
C ILE A 9 -0.57 2.50 6.59
N ARG A 10 0.39 1.77 6.03
CA ARG A 10 0.81 0.47 6.59
C ARG A 10 1.65 0.63 7.86
N LEU A 11 2.53 1.62 7.91
CA LEU A 11 3.32 1.90 9.11
C LEU A 11 2.41 2.25 10.30
N TYR A 12 1.40 3.09 10.10
CA TYR A 12 0.39 3.40 11.13
C TYR A 12 -0.51 2.22 11.47
N HIS A 13 -0.80 1.35 10.50
CA HIS A 13 -1.51 0.09 10.77
C HIS A 13 -0.73 -0.81 11.74
N ARG A 14 0.61 -0.93 11.54
CA ARG A 14 1.49 -1.74 12.38
C ARG A 14 1.58 -1.24 13.82
N VAL A 15 1.58 0.08 14.02
CA VAL A 15 1.57 0.70 15.36
C VAL A 15 0.15 0.87 15.94
N ASN A 16 -0.87 0.30 15.29
CA ASN A 16 -2.29 0.39 15.67
C ASN A 16 -2.84 1.83 15.75
N ASP A 17 -2.20 2.80 15.09
CA ASP A 17 -2.63 4.21 15.10
C ASP A 17 -3.67 4.46 14.01
N GLN A 18 -4.94 4.29 14.38
CA GLN A 18 -6.06 4.41 13.44
C GLN A 18 -6.32 5.86 13.01
N GLU A 19 -5.99 6.85 13.83
CA GLU A 19 -6.23 8.26 13.55
C GLU A 19 -5.29 8.75 12.45
N ALA A 20 -3.99 8.49 12.64
CA ALA A 20 -3.00 8.78 11.62
C ALA A 20 -3.31 7.99 10.34
N GLN A 21 -3.67 6.72 10.46
CA GLN A 21 -4.06 5.91 9.31
C GLN A 21 -5.20 6.55 8.52
N LYS A 22 -6.32 6.91 9.17
CA LYS A 22 -7.48 7.56 8.53
C LYS A 22 -7.08 8.86 7.83
N ARG A 23 -6.19 9.65 8.43
CA ARG A 23 -5.71 10.90 7.82
C ARG A 23 -4.99 10.66 6.49
N TRP A 24 -4.20 9.59 6.38
CA TRP A 24 -3.54 9.22 5.13
C TRP A 24 -4.50 8.56 4.14
N TRP A 25 -5.48 7.78 4.61
CA TRP A 25 -6.57 7.28 3.75
C TRP A 25 -7.38 8.42 3.12
N SER A 26 -7.65 9.50 3.85
CA SER A 26 -8.36 10.68 3.31
C SER A 26 -7.57 11.43 2.23
N ARG A 27 -6.25 11.23 2.15
CA ARG A 27 -5.42 11.78 1.06
C ARG A 27 -5.50 10.95 -0.23
N LEU A 28 -6.07 9.74 -0.18
CA LEU A 28 -6.28 8.92 -1.35
C LEU A 28 -7.61 9.31 -2.02
N GLU A 29 -7.52 9.93 -3.18
CA GLU A 29 -8.71 10.35 -3.92
C GLU A 29 -9.35 9.21 -4.73
N LYS A 30 -10.67 9.33 -4.97
CA LYS A 30 -11.49 8.49 -5.86
C LYS A 30 -11.54 7.00 -5.44
N SER A 31 -11.02 6.12 -6.29
CA SER A 31 -11.13 4.66 -6.14
C SER A 31 -9.90 4.02 -5.49
N LYS A 32 -8.81 4.78 -5.34
CA LYS A 32 -7.57 4.35 -4.70
C LYS A 32 -7.78 3.66 -3.34
N PRO A 33 -8.63 4.17 -2.42
CA PRO A 33 -8.80 3.50 -1.14
C PRO A 33 -9.52 2.15 -1.23
N LYS A 34 -10.46 1.98 -2.17
CA LYS A 34 -11.12 0.69 -2.38
C LYS A 34 -10.15 -0.35 -2.93
N ASP A 35 -9.38 0.04 -3.94
CA ASP A 35 -8.32 -0.79 -4.53
C ASP A 35 -7.29 -1.23 -3.50
N LEU A 36 -6.85 -0.28 -2.67
CA LEU A 36 -5.88 -0.56 -1.63
C LEU A 36 -6.37 -1.59 -0.62
N ARG A 37 -7.63 -1.47 -0.18
CA ARG A 37 -8.23 -2.45 0.75
C ARG A 37 -8.31 -3.83 0.11
N GLN A 38 -8.69 -3.91 -1.16
CA GLN A 38 -8.79 -5.17 -1.89
C GLN A 38 -7.43 -5.87 -2.03
N LEU A 39 -6.39 -5.07 -2.27
CA LEU A 39 -5.00 -5.48 -2.36
C LEU A 39 -4.46 -5.98 -1.02
N LEU A 40 -4.70 -5.24 0.06
CA LEU A 40 -4.30 -5.63 1.41
C LEU A 40 -5.10 -6.81 1.96
N ARG A 41 -6.24 -7.16 1.33
CA ARG A 41 -7.02 -8.35 1.68
C ARG A 41 -6.29 -9.65 1.35
N ARG A 42 -5.25 -9.61 0.50
CA ARG A 42 -4.40 -10.76 0.19
C ARG A 42 -3.22 -10.82 1.17
N PRO A 43 -3.16 -11.81 2.08
CA PRO A 43 -2.14 -11.85 3.12
C PRO A 43 -0.72 -11.96 2.57
N SER A 44 -0.48 -12.73 1.50
CA SER A 44 0.84 -12.87 0.87
C SER A 44 1.38 -11.54 0.33
N ILE A 45 0.50 -10.75 -0.27
CA ILE A 45 0.81 -9.42 -0.80
C ILE A 45 1.04 -8.43 0.34
N ALA A 46 0.15 -8.43 1.33
CA ALA A 46 0.25 -7.57 2.49
C ALA A 46 1.55 -7.81 3.28
N ALA A 47 2.01 -9.07 3.37
CA ALA A 47 3.26 -9.46 4.01
C ALA A 47 4.49 -9.01 3.21
N GLY A 48 4.49 -9.21 1.87
CA GLY A 48 5.56 -8.72 1.01
C GLY A 48 5.72 -7.20 1.09
N PHE A 49 4.60 -6.46 1.12
CA PHE A 49 4.65 -5.02 1.33
C PHE A 49 5.15 -4.64 2.73
N ASP A 50 4.78 -5.37 3.77
CA ASP A 50 5.27 -5.09 5.13
C ASP A 50 6.79 -5.24 5.23
N ALA A 51 7.37 -6.24 4.57
CA ALA A 51 8.83 -6.39 4.48
C ALA A 51 9.48 -5.23 3.71
N LEU A 52 8.82 -4.71 2.67
CA LEU A 52 9.32 -3.60 1.84
C LEU A 52 9.10 -2.22 2.48
N ILE A 53 8.26 -2.07 3.51
CA ILE A 53 8.03 -0.78 4.21
C ILE A 53 9.33 -0.23 4.80
N ASP A 54 10.26 -1.11 5.18
CA ASP A 54 11.53 -0.72 5.79
C ASP A 54 12.45 0.03 4.80
N MET A 55 12.20 -0.10 3.48
CA MET A 55 12.99 0.52 2.42
C MET A 55 12.34 1.80 1.88
N PRO A 56 12.53 2.99 2.51
CA PRO A 56 11.93 4.26 2.10
C PRO A 56 12.13 4.63 0.63
N GLY A 57 13.33 4.35 0.10
CA GLY A 57 13.75 4.78 -1.24
C GLY A 57 12.92 4.17 -2.37
N LEU A 58 12.38 2.96 -2.16
CA LEU A 58 11.53 2.29 -3.15
C LEU A 58 10.18 3.01 -3.32
N TRP A 59 9.61 3.52 -2.22
CA TRP A 59 8.27 4.11 -2.19
C TRP A 59 8.19 5.52 -2.80
N ALA A 60 9.29 6.26 -2.82
CA ALA A 60 9.34 7.62 -3.35
C ALA A 60 9.03 7.67 -4.85
N LYS A 61 9.48 6.66 -5.61
CA LYS A 61 9.22 6.51 -7.05
C LYS A 61 7.99 5.65 -7.36
N LEU A 62 7.44 4.97 -6.35
CA LEU A 62 6.35 4.03 -6.53
C LEU A 62 5.01 4.76 -6.68
N GLN A 63 4.30 4.42 -7.76
CA GLN A 63 2.96 4.91 -8.04
C GLN A 63 1.94 3.85 -7.60
N LEU A 64 0.90 4.24 -6.87
CA LEU A 64 -0.18 3.32 -6.48
C LEU A 64 -0.87 2.69 -7.69
N GLY A 65 -0.98 3.41 -8.80
CA GLY A 65 -1.50 2.86 -10.05
C GLY A 65 -0.60 1.79 -10.67
N ALA A 66 0.73 1.90 -10.51
CA ALA A 66 1.66 0.88 -10.94
C ALA A 66 1.57 -0.37 -10.06
N LEU A 67 1.41 -0.20 -8.74
CA LEU A 67 1.13 -1.30 -7.81
C LEU A 67 -0.14 -2.05 -8.18
N HIS A 68 -1.25 -1.34 -8.41
CA HIS A 68 -2.50 -1.95 -8.84
C HIS A 68 -2.32 -2.78 -10.12
N ARG A 69 -1.60 -2.27 -11.13
CA ARG A 69 -1.26 -3.03 -12.34
C ARG A 69 -0.40 -4.25 -12.05
N LEU A 70 0.65 -4.12 -11.24
CA LEU A 70 1.55 -5.20 -10.87
C LEU A 70 0.80 -6.34 -10.15
N LEU A 71 -0.27 -5.99 -9.44
CA LEU A 71 -1.13 -6.93 -8.71
C LEU A 71 -2.22 -7.57 -9.58
N VAL A 72 -2.75 -6.82 -10.56
CA VAL A 72 -3.58 -7.38 -11.63
C VAL A 72 -2.78 -8.34 -12.50
N LEU A 73 -1.50 -8.05 -12.70
CA LEU A 73 -0.61 -8.82 -13.57
C LEU A 73 -0.29 -10.22 -13.07
N LYS A 74 -0.69 -10.62 -11.84
CA LYS A 74 -0.43 -11.94 -11.25
C LYS A 74 0.93 -12.50 -11.70
N CYS A 75 1.99 -12.11 -11.01
CA CYS A 75 3.13 -13.03 -10.87
C CYS A 75 2.62 -14.28 -10.14
N ASP A 76 1.97 -15.16 -10.89
CA ASP A 76 1.90 -16.59 -10.65
C ASP A 76 3.30 -17.08 -11.06
N GLU A 77 4.25 -16.99 -10.14
CA GLU A 77 5.53 -17.65 -10.35
C GLU A 77 5.25 -19.15 -10.12
N VAL A 78 5.15 -19.87 -11.24
CA VAL A 78 5.04 -21.33 -11.33
C VAL A 78 6.35 -22.01 -10.97
#